data_AF-A0A7X0C298-F1
#
_entry.id   AF-A0A7X0C298-F1
#
_cell.length_a   1.000
_cell.length_b   1.000
_cell.length_c   1.000
_cell.angle_alpha   90.00
_cell.angle_beta   90.00
_cell.angle_gamma   90.00
#
_symmetry.space_group_name_H-M   'P 1'
#
loop_
_entity.id
_entity.type
_entity.pdbx_description
1 polymer ?
#
loop_
_entity_poly.entity_id
_entity_poly.type
_entity_poly.pdbx_seq_one_letter_code
_entity_poly.pdbx_strand_id
1 'polypeptide(L)'
;MTSSAARPSHGIAERPAPPHLWLPPGGRFVLVDNACDDVAVSHHLNTLDGPGHSQVVVRPTPGTASVHSLGLDLLVALGKNPYAARTERLAASTWPAAAAWLRGQAVTDLIIDRAHRLTAGQLEVLAHTAVTADATLWLIWAAPHHEAIARLHALLDRPVDVIGLDDFRRLLPSPAHPRTREPDQQPALPAADFTTFLATCRRHLPGDDFAAVKQDFHATAAATDAWLARLDLASATPHRLNGAVTGWLRDDTVGRAATDRSALIRLRAVQAALFLAGIRLNWRPETLGPDPEWRLPGDLTALVSARLHAVGRTDTAAATALALHLNHASTHFGFLLVGDIAADGSAVHTPGQPGPDTIHRISYPGTGTRRSLPHELHVRDSAWHEFAGPEPLCIPPHARALFIAHLAHRRRQDAADRDPYFVHLHAAHRDPQMLLLGAIRRTCQQIGLDPPWLHGEDCPHGSDVGQSARAHPAGSPNAACRSRASAPTRSWSSPAPPHRAGRRAAAHIVKERDERDALP
;
A
#
# COMPACT_ATOMS: atom_id res chain seq x y z
N MET A 1 -47.39 37.61 14.78
CA MET A 1 -46.24 37.75 15.71
C MET A 1 -45.57 36.39 15.81
N THR A 2 -44.63 36.12 14.91
CA THR A 2 -43.88 34.86 14.81
C THR A 2 -42.40 35.21 14.89
N SER A 3 -41.77 34.88 16.02
CA SER A 3 -40.37 35.19 16.30
C SER A 3 -39.49 34.05 15.81
N SER A 4 -38.75 34.32 14.73
CA SER A 4 -37.69 33.47 14.18
C SER A 4 -36.40 33.70 14.97
N ALA A 5 -35.90 32.66 15.64
CA ALA A 5 -34.65 32.70 16.37
C ALA A 5 -33.49 32.25 15.46
N ALA A 6 -32.62 33.20 15.10
CA ALA A 6 -31.41 32.97 14.33
C ALA A 6 -30.33 32.29 15.20
N ARG A 7 -29.68 31.25 14.66
CA ARG A 7 -28.49 30.61 15.25
C ARG A 7 -27.24 31.49 15.01
N PRO A 8 -26.34 31.63 15.99
CA PRO A 8 -25.08 32.35 15.80
C PRO A 8 -24.06 31.45 15.07
N SER A 9 -23.52 31.97 13.98
CA SER A 9 -22.38 31.42 13.24
C SER A 9 -21.09 31.69 14.02
N HIS A 10 -20.45 30.62 14.52
CA HIS A 10 -19.10 30.68 15.07
C HIS A 10 -18.09 30.93 13.94
N GLY A 11 -17.43 32.08 13.98
CA GLY A 11 -16.30 32.41 13.11
C GLY A 11 -15.11 31.52 13.40
N ILE A 12 -14.75 30.69 12.42
CA ILE A 12 -13.47 29.98 12.39
C ILE A 12 -12.42 31.03 12.03
N ALA A 13 -11.49 31.30 12.94
CA ALA A 13 -10.34 32.14 12.67
C ALA A 13 -9.45 31.45 11.62
N GLU A 14 -9.42 32.02 10.41
CA GLU A 14 -8.54 31.60 9.33
C GLU A 14 -7.08 31.78 9.75
N ARG A 15 -6.37 30.66 9.80
CA ARG A 15 -4.92 30.63 9.92
C ARG A 15 -4.34 31.00 8.54
N PRO A 16 -3.44 31.99 8.41
CA PRO A 16 -2.90 32.35 7.10
C PRO A 16 -2.12 31.17 6.53
N ALA A 17 -2.60 30.64 5.39
CA ALA A 17 -1.88 29.67 4.61
C ALA A 17 -0.57 30.29 4.06
N PRO A 18 0.53 29.53 3.96
CA PRO A 18 1.72 30.00 3.26
C PRO A 18 1.35 30.33 1.80
N PRO A 19 2.07 31.26 1.14
CA PRO A 19 1.77 31.67 -0.22
C PRO A 19 1.99 30.50 -1.17
N HIS A 20 0.92 29.77 -1.49
CA HIS A 20 0.88 28.90 -2.65
C HIS A 20 0.89 29.84 -3.86
N LEU A 21 2.02 29.91 -4.56
CA LEU A 21 2.05 30.40 -5.93
C LEU A 21 1.08 29.49 -6.72
N TRP A 22 -0.07 30.03 -7.10
CA TRP A 22 -1.01 29.37 -7.98
C TRP A 22 -0.30 29.13 -9.31
N LEU A 23 0.11 27.89 -9.57
CA LEU A 23 0.78 27.49 -10.79
C LEU A 23 -0.29 27.06 -11.81
N PRO A 24 -0.22 27.54 -13.07
CA PRO A 24 -1.07 27.04 -14.13
C PRO A 24 -0.76 25.57 -14.42
N PRO A 25 -1.75 24.77 -14.85
CA PRO A 25 -1.54 23.39 -15.25
C PRO A 25 -0.57 23.31 -16.44
N GLY A 26 0.48 22.51 -16.30
CA GLY A 26 1.50 22.31 -17.32
C GLY A 26 2.91 22.36 -16.72
N GLY A 27 3.52 21.18 -16.56
CA GLY A 27 4.83 21.00 -15.92
C GLY A 27 5.87 22.07 -16.25
N ARG A 28 6.53 22.58 -15.22
CA ARG A 28 7.61 23.56 -15.29
C ARG A 28 8.95 22.89 -15.61
N PHE A 29 9.81 23.56 -16.35
CA PHE A 29 11.16 23.08 -16.69
C PHE A 29 12.21 24.01 -16.09
N VAL A 30 13.13 23.45 -15.33
CA VAL A 30 14.21 24.21 -14.68
C VAL A 30 15.55 23.58 -15.03
N LEU A 31 16.44 24.36 -15.64
CA LEU A 31 17.85 24.03 -15.80
C LEU A 31 18.64 24.59 -14.62
N VAL A 32 19.35 23.71 -13.94
CA VAL A 32 20.25 24.07 -12.84
C VAL A 32 21.67 24.10 -13.40
N ASP A 33 22.26 25.29 -13.45
CA ASP A 33 23.64 25.46 -13.91
C ASP A 33 24.62 24.87 -12.90
N ASN A 34 25.29 23.79 -13.30
CA ASN A 34 26.31 23.10 -12.53
C ASN A 34 27.58 22.91 -13.37
N ALA A 35 28.00 23.91 -14.15
CA ALA A 35 29.08 23.80 -15.13
C ALA A 35 30.39 23.16 -14.61
N CYS A 36 30.66 23.22 -13.30
CA CYS A 36 31.85 22.64 -12.66
C CYS A 36 31.67 21.20 -12.13
N ASP A 37 30.52 20.55 -12.33
CA ASP A 37 30.15 19.25 -11.73
C ASP A 37 30.42 19.22 -10.21
N ASP A 38 29.90 20.22 -9.48
CA ASP A 38 30.16 20.41 -8.06
C ASP A 38 29.71 19.20 -7.22
N VAL A 39 30.64 18.61 -6.48
CA VAL A 39 30.42 17.47 -5.57
C VAL A 39 29.37 17.79 -4.50
N ALA A 40 29.25 19.05 -4.06
CA ALA A 40 28.24 19.45 -3.11
C ALA A 40 26.80 19.31 -3.66
N VAL A 41 26.62 19.37 -4.98
CA VAL A 41 25.33 19.06 -5.62
C VAL A 41 25.03 17.57 -5.50
N SER A 42 26.01 16.70 -5.74
CA SER A 42 25.85 15.25 -5.57
C SER A 42 25.46 14.91 -4.12
N HIS A 43 26.09 15.56 -3.13
CA HIS A 43 25.69 15.42 -1.72
C HIS A 43 24.24 15.88 -1.48
N HIS A 44 23.86 17.04 -1.99
CA HIS A 44 22.48 17.55 -1.87
C HIS A 44 21.46 16.59 -2.49
N LEU A 45 21.72 16.10 -3.71
CA LEU A 45 20.88 15.12 -4.40
C LEU A 45 20.74 13.82 -3.60
N ASN A 46 21.79 13.36 -2.91
CA ASN A 46 21.68 12.19 -2.01
C ASN A 46 20.76 12.47 -0.81
N THR A 47 20.62 13.72 -0.36
CA THR A 47 19.70 14.06 0.74
C THR A 47 18.24 14.19 0.30
N LEU A 48 18.00 14.47 -0.99
CA LEU A 48 16.65 14.51 -1.58
C LEU A 48 16.13 13.12 -1.93
N ASP A 49 17.04 12.14 -2.07
CA ASP A 49 16.71 10.77 -2.42
C ASP A 49 16.20 10.02 -1.17
N GLY A 50 14.93 9.64 -1.17
CA GLY A 50 14.35 8.85 -0.08
C GLY A 50 12.87 8.53 -0.24
N PRO A 51 12.38 7.44 0.36
CA PRO A 51 10.99 7.03 0.26
C PRO A 51 10.06 8.04 0.95
N GLY A 52 8.96 8.40 0.27
CA GLY A 52 7.91 9.26 0.83
C GLY A 52 8.11 10.76 0.65
N HIS A 53 9.16 11.18 -0.07
CA HIS A 53 9.31 12.57 -0.50
C HIS A 53 8.53 12.84 -1.78
N SER A 54 8.10 14.09 -1.98
CA SER A 54 7.51 14.55 -3.24
C SER A 54 8.58 14.78 -4.33
N GLN A 55 9.83 14.39 -4.07
CA GLN A 55 10.99 14.59 -4.91
C GLN A 55 11.55 13.23 -5.32
N VAL A 56 11.92 13.11 -6.60
CA VAL A 56 12.54 11.90 -7.15
C VAL A 56 13.80 12.29 -7.90
N VAL A 57 14.94 11.71 -7.51
CA VAL A 57 16.22 11.93 -8.19
C VAL A 57 16.54 10.74 -9.09
N VAL A 58 16.52 10.97 -10.40
CA VAL A 58 16.94 10.00 -11.40
C VAL A 58 18.42 10.19 -11.70
N ARG A 59 19.18 9.10 -11.62
CA ARG A 59 20.58 9.04 -12.04
C ARG A 59 20.67 8.14 -13.27
N PRO A 60 20.66 8.72 -14.49
CA PRO A 60 20.70 7.92 -15.71
C PRO A 60 21.89 6.97 -15.74
N THR A 61 21.66 5.72 -16.14
CA THR A 61 22.72 4.71 -16.29
C THR A 61 23.75 5.21 -17.31
N PRO A 62 25.04 5.39 -16.92
CA PRO A 62 26.07 5.94 -17.80
C PRO A 62 26.25 5.13 -19.09
N GLY A 63 26.50 5.84 -20.20
CA GLY A 63 26.81 5.22 -21.49
C GLY A 63 25.59 4.64 -22.23
N THR A 64 24.38 4.80 -21.71
CA THR A 64 23.16 4.31 -22.36
C THR A 64 22.39 5.46 -23.02
N ALA A 65 22.21 5.38 -24.34
CA ALA A 65 21.36 6.30 -25.12
C ALA A 65 19.91 5.82 -25.24
N SER A 66 19.59 4.68 -24.62
CA SER A 66 18.28 4.04 -24.74
C SER A 66 17.23 4.77 -23.89
N VAL A 67 16.12 5.15 -24.53
CA VAL A 67 14.91 5.67 -23.86
C VAL A 67 14.32 4.63 -22.90
N HIS A 68 14.44 3.34 -23.22
CA HIS A 68 13.96 2.27 -22.35
C HIS A 68 14.79 2.16 -21.06
N SER A 69 16.12 2.24 -21.17
CA SER A 69 17.01 2.20 -19.99
C SER A 69 16.73 3.36 -19.05
N LEU A 70 16.55 4.57 -19.58
CA LEU A 70 16.18 5.74 -18.77
C LEU A 70 14.82 5.59 -18.08
N GLY A 71 13.84 4.98 -18.76
CA GLY A 71 12.55 4.67 -18.13
C GLY A 71 12.70 3.68 -16.96
N LEU A 72 13.60 2.70 -17.06
CA LEU A 72 13.91 1.80 -15.95
C LEU A 72 14.63 2.53 -14.81
N ASP A 73 15.57 3.43 -15.13
CA ASP A 73 16.24 4.27 -14.13
C ASP A 73 15.22 5.12 -13.36
N LEU A 74 14.21 5.67 -14.03
CA LEU A 74 13.12 6.40 -13.40
C LEU A 74 12.26 5.50 -12.48
N LEU A 75 11.92 4.28 -12.91
CA LEU A 75 11.22 3.34 -12.03
C LEU A 75 12.08 2.98 -10.80
N VAL A 76 13.39 2.79 -10.96
CA VAL A 76 14.28 2.53 -9.83
C VAL A 76 14.32 3.71 -8.87
N ALA A 77 14.40 4.95 -9.39
CA ALA A 77 14.32 6.16 -8.58
C ALA A 77 12.98 6.30 -7.83
N LEU A 78 11.89 5.78 -8.39
CA LEU A 78 10.58 5.66 -7.73
C LEU A 78 10.49 4.52 -6.69
N GLY A 79 11.63 3.90 -6.37
CA GLY A 79 11.74 2.80 -5.42
C GLY A 79 11.34 1.43 -5.98
N LYS A 80 11.18 1.28 -7.31
CA LYS A 80 10.80 -0.02 -7.89
C LYS A 80 11.99 -0.96 -7.91
N ASN A 81 11.72 -2.24 -7.64
CA ASN A 81 12.77 -3.26 -7.72
C ASN A 81 13.21 -3.43 -9.19
N PRO A 82 14.50 -3.21 -9.53
CA PRO A 82 14.98 -3.27 -10.91
C PRO A 82 14.84 -4.66 -11.53
N TYR A 83 14.98 -5.72 -10.72
CA TYR A 83 14.78 -7.09 -11.19
C TYR A 83 13.31 -7.36 -11.51
N ALA A 84 12.40 -6.94 -10.62
CA ALA A 84 10.96 -7.08 -10.82
C ALA A 84 10.49 -6.31 -12.07
N ALA A 85 10.94 -5.07 -12.24
CA ALA A 85 10.57 -4.25 -13.41
C ALA A 85 10.97 -4.93 -14.74
N ARG A 86 12.11 -5.65 -14.77
CA ARG A 86 12.56 -6.42 -15.93
C ARG A 86 11.73 -7.69 -16.13
N THR A 87 11.46 -8.46 -15.08
CA THR A 87 10.73 -9.74 -15.17
C THR A 87 9.23 -9.56 -15.44
N GLU A 88 8.65 -8.46 -14.99
CA GLU A 88 7.25 -8.07 -15.26
C GLU A 88 7.03 -7.65 -16.72
N ARG A 89 8.06 -7.70 -17.56
CA ARG A 89 8.04 -7.35 -19.00
C ARG A 89 7.46 -5.96 -19.24
N LEU A 90 7.76 -5.02 -18.35
CA LEU A 90 7.30 -3.63 -18.46
C LEU A 90 7.90 -2.87 -19.65
N ALA A 91 8.69 -3.49 -20.52
CA ALA A 91 9.46 -2.78 -21.54
C ALA A 91 8.62 -1.87 -22.45
N ALA A 92 7.43 -2.32 -22.86
CA ALA A 92 6.51 -1.51 -23.67
C ALA A 92 5.71 -0.50 -22.83
N SER A 93 5.64 -0.68 -21.50
CA SER A 93 4.81 0.08 -20.58
C SER A 93 5.59 0.86 -19.52
N THR A 94 6.93 0.95 -19.65
CA THR A 94 7.81 1.55 -18.64
C THR A 94 7.43 3.00 -18.36
N TRP A 95 7.29 3.81 -19.41
CA TRP A 95 6.94 5.23 -19.30
C TRP A 95 5.51 5.46 -18.81
N PRO A 96 4.47 4.78 -19.35
CA PRO A 96 3.14 4.83 -18.76
C PRO A 96 3.08 4.43 -17.29
N ALA A 97 3.85 3.41 -16.87
CA ALA A 97 3.92 3.00 -15.48
C ALA A 97 4.65 4.04 -14.62
N ALA A 98 5.75 4.62 -15.11
CA ALA A 98 6.48 5.65 -14.40
C ALA A 98 5.64 6.92 -14.20
N ALA A 99 4.93 7.40 -15.23
CA ALA A 99 4.00 8.52 -15.12
C ALA A 99 2.90 8.27 -14.08
N ALA A 100 2.32 7.06 -14.10
CA ALA A 100 1.33 6.64 -13.13
C ALA A 100 1.89 6.62 -11.69
N TRP A 101 3.11 6.13 -11.49
CA TRP A 101 3.75 6.11 -10.18
C TRP A 101 4.17 7.48 -9.67
N LEU A 102 4.65 8.38 -10.54
CA LEU A 102 4.91 9.78 -10.19
C LEU A 102 3.63 10.43 -9.63
N ARG A 103 2.51 10.27 -10.34
CA ARG A 103 1.21 10.78 -9.89
C ARG A 103 0.74 10.12 -8.60
N GLY A 104 0.88 8.80 -8.50
CA GLY A 104 0.47 8.04 -7.32
C GLY A 104 1.23 8.43 -6.06
N GLN A 105 2.53 8.64 -6.16
CA GLN A 105 3.39 9.07 -5.06
C GLN A 105 3.34 10.59 -4.83
N ALA A 106 2.50 11.33 -5.56
CA ALA A 106 2.40 12.79 -5.51
C ALA A 106 3.78 13.47 -5.69
N VAL A 107 4.57 12.98 -6.64
CA VAL A 107 5.88 13.55 -6.96
C VAL A 107 5.66 14.89 -7.66
N THR A 108 6.10 15.95 -7.00
CA THR A 108 6.06 17.34 -7.50
C THR A 108 7.33 17.70 -8.24
N ASP A 109 8.44 17.04 -7.93
CA ASP A 109 9.77 17.41 -8.41
C ASP A 109 10.52 16.19 -8.95
N LEU A 110 10.66 16.13 -10.28
CA LEU A 110 11.45 15.12 -10.97
C LEU A 110 12.81 15.69 -11.32
N ILE A 111 13.86 15.20 -10.66
CA ILE A 111 15.22 15.75 -10.75
C ILE A 111 16.09 14.77 -11.53
N ILE A 112 16.72 15.25 -12.60
CA ILE A 112 17.58 14.45 -13.48
C ILE A 112 19.02 14.87 -13.26
N ASP A 113 19.80 13.97 -12.66
CA ASP A 113 21.23 14.17 -12.47
C ASP A 113 21.96 14.10 -13.83
N ARG A 114 22.94 14.99 -14.00
CA ARG A 114 23.78 15.09 -15.22
C ARG A 114 22.99 15.03 -16.53
N ALA A 115 21.90 15.78 -16.60
CA ALA A 115 20.98 15.81 -17.74
C ALA A 115 21.63 16.13 -19.09
N HIS A 116 22.77 16.83 -19.09
CA HIS A 116 23.58 17.13 -20.29
C HIS A 116 24.05 15.90 -21.08
N ARG A 117 24.02 14.71 -20.47
CA ARG A 117 24.39 13.43 -21.12
C ARG A 117 23.22 12.77 -21.85
N LEU A 118 22.01 13.28 -21.69
CA LEU A 118 20.83 12.71 -22.31
C LEU A 118 20.71 13.09 -23.78
N THR A 119 20.21 12.15 -24.57
CA THR A 119 19.82 12.40 -25.96
C THR A 119 18.57 13.29 -26.04
N ALA A 120 18.31 13.88 -27.21
CA ALA A 120 17.10 14.68 -27.42
C ALA A 120 15.82 13.85 -27.16
N GLY A 121 15.75 12.62 -27.68
CA GLY A 121 14.59 11.75 -27.45
C GLY A 121 14.39 11.33 -25.99
N GLN A 122 15.48 11.17 -25.21
CA GLN A 122 15.38 10.93 -23.77
C GLN A 122 14.80 12.15 -23.03
N LEU A 123 15.24 13.36 -23.37
CA LEU A 123 14.73 14.61 -22.79
C LEU A 123 13.25 14.84 -23.16
N GLU A 124 12.87 14.59 -24.40
CA GLU A 124 11.49 14.73 -24.88
C GLU A 124 10.52 13.80 -24.12
N VAL A 125 10.88 12.52 -23.97
CA VAL A 125 10.03 11.56 -23.24
C VAL A 125 9.98 11.87 -21.74
N LEU A 126 11.08 12.33 -21.13
CA LEU A 126 11.08 12.82 -19.75
C LEU A 126 10.15 14.01 -19.57
N ALA A 127 10.21 14.99 -20.47
CA ALA A 127 9.36 16.16 -20.43
C ALA A 127 7.88 15.82 -20.57
N HIS A 128 7.53 14.97 -21.53
CA HIS A 128 6.16 14.48 -21.68
C HIS A 128 5.68 13.74 -20.41
N THR A 129 6.55 12.95 -19.80
CA THR A 129 6.25 12.21 -18.56
C THR A 129 6.03 13.15 -17.38
N ALA A 130 6.89 14.16 -17.20
CA ALA A 130 6.76 15.16 -16.15
C ALA A 130 5.45 15.97 -16.30
N VAL A 131 5.13 16.41 -17.52
CA VAL A 131 3.86 17.11 -17.81
C VAL A 131 2.66 16.23 -17.53
N THR A 132 2.69 14.95 -17.93
CA THR A 132 1.60 13.99 -17.66
C THR A 132 1.39 13.76 -16.16
N ALA A 133 2.48 13.77 -15.39
CA ALA A 133 2.45 13.59 -13.94
C ALA A 133 2.19 14.89 -13.16
N ASP A 134 2.13 16.04 -13.83
CA ASP A 134 2.07 17.38 -13.23
C ASP A 134 3.27 17.68 -12.30
N ALA A 135 4.47 17.24 -12.70
CA ALA A 135 5.71 17.45 -11.98
C ALA A 135 6.60 18.52 -12.63
N THR A 136 7.37 19.24 -11.82
CA THR A 136 8.46 20.09 -12.28
C THR A 136 9.65 19.23 -12.67
N LEU A 137 10.17 19.41 -13.89
CA LEU A 137 11.36 18.73 -14.37
C LEU A 137 12.61 19.59 -14.11
N TRP A 138 13.46 19.14 -13.19
CA TRP A 138 14.74 19.76 -12.85
C TRP A 138 15.87 19.05 -13.58
N LEU A 139 16.65 19.78 -14.37
CA LEU A 139 17.75 19.27 -15.17
C LEU A 139 19.08 19.78 -14.60
N ILE A 140 19.83 18.91 -13.92
CA ILE A 140 21.14 19.25 -13.38
C ILE A 140 22.16 19.22 -14.52
N TRP A 141 22.67 20.39 -14.91
CA TRP A 141 23.46 20.56 -16.12
C TRP A 141 24.95 20.77 -15.84
N ALA A 142 25.71 19.68 -15.84
CA ALA A 142 27.15 19.70 -15.57
C ALA A 142 28.03 19.91 -16.82
N ALA A 143 27.68 20.93 -17.61
CA ALA A 143 28.43 21.38 -18.79
C ALA A 143 28.12 22.87 -19.06
N PRO A 144 28.92 23.60 -19.86
CA PRO A 144 28.54 24.95 -20.29
C PRO A 144 27.15 24.95 -20.94
N HIS A 145 26.24 25.81 -20.46
CA HIS A 145 24.80 25.70 -20.75
C HIS A 145 24.29 26.68 -21.83
N HIS A 146 25.12 27.59 -22.35
CA HIS A 146 24.69 28.64 -23.29
C HIS A 146 24.00 28.07 -24.55
N GLU A 147 24.57 27.02 -25.16
CA GLU A 147 23.94 26.33 -26.31
C GLU A 147 22.83 25.36 -25.87
N ALA A 148 22.88 24.88 -24.63
CA ALA A 148 21.90 23.94 -24.10
C ALA A 148 20.53 24.60 -23.91
N ILE A 149 20.48 25.86 -23.46
CA ILE A 149 19.22 26.60 -23.27
C ILE A 149 18.43 26.70 -24.58
N ALA A 150 19.08 27.18 -25.66
CA ALA A 150 18.44 27.30 -26.97
C ALA A 150 17.94 25.95 -27.50
N ARG A 151 18.74 24.89 -27.32
CA ARG A 151 18.35 23.52 -27.68
C ARG A 151 17.17 23.01 -26.88
N LEU A 152 17.14 23.25 -25.56
CA LEU A 152 16.06 22.81 -24.69
C LEU A 152 14.76 23.55 -24.98
N HIS A 153 14.81 24.87 -25.22
CA HIS A 153 13.63 25.62 -25.66
C HIS A 153 13.07 25.07 -26.96
N ALA A 154 13.92 24.82 -27.96
CA ALA A 154 13.49 24.27 -29.24
C ALA A 154 12.92 22.85 -29.12
N LEU A 155 13.51 22.02 -28.24
CA LEU A 155 13.07 20.63 -28.04
C LEU A 155 11.75 20.53 -27.25
N LEU A 156 11.59 21.36 -26.22
CA LEU A 156 10.46 21.28 -25.30
C LEU A 156 9.28 22.15 -25.72
N ASP A 157 9.49 23.04 -26.70
CA ASP A 157 8.53 24.04 -27.16
C ASP A 157 7.92 24.85 -26.00
N ARG A 158 8.74 25.10 -24.97
CA ARG A 158 8.34 25.68 -23.68
C ARG A 158 9.46 26.51 -23.05
N PRO A 159 9.11 27.45 -22.16
CA PRO A 159 10.11 28.18 -21.39
C PRO A 159 10.87 27.24 -20.44
N VAL A 160 12.18 27.45 -20.33
CA VAL A 160 13.07 26.77 -19.38
C VAL A 160 13.68 27.82 -18.49
N ASP A 161 13.40 27.75 -17.19
CA ASP A 161 14.00 28.64 -16.21
C ASP A 161 15.44 28.20 -15.95
N VAL A 162 16.37 29.15 -15.87
CA VAL A 162 17.78 28.86 -15.58
C VAL A 162 18.11 29.44 -14.22
N ILE A 163 18.62 28.60 -13.32
CA ILE A 163 18.98 28.99 -11.96
C ILE A 163 20.36 28.47 -11.57
N GLY A 164 21.00 29.14 -10.61
CA GLY A 164 22.25 28.67 -10.00
C GLY A 164 22.03 27.62 -8.91
N LEU A 165 23.13 27.02 -8.45
CA LEU A 165 23.11 25.98 -7.40
C LEU A 165 22.51 26.45 -6.08
N ASP A 166 22.76 27.70 -5.68
CA ASP A 166 22.25 28.22 -4.41
C ASP A 166 20.73 28.43 -4.45
N ASP A 167 20.17 28.86 -5.58
CA ASP A 167 18.73 28.93 -5.78
C ASP A 167 18.10 27.53 -5.77
N PHE A 168 18.73 26.57 -6.43
CA PHE A 168 18.27 25.18 -6.42
C PHE A 168 18.17 24.62 -5.00
N ARG A 169 19.22 24.81 -4.17
CA ARG A 169 19.22 24.36 -2.76
C ARG A 169 18.18 25.10 -1.91
N ARG A 170 17.89 26.37 -2.21
CA ARG A 170 16.84 27.15 -1.52
C ARG A 170 15.43 26.69 -1.89
N LEU A 171 15.21 26.39 -3.17
CA LEU A 171 13.90 26.00 -3.70
C LEU A 171 13.57 24.53 -3.38
N LEU A 172 14.57 23.66 -3.31
CA LEU A 172 14.44 22.26 -2.93
C LEU A 172 15.32 21.95 -1.71
N PRO A 173 14.92 22.40 -0.51
CA PRO A 173 15.66 22.12 0.70
C PRO A 173 15.61 20.63 1.04
N SER A 174 16.66 20.12 1.69
CA SER A 174 16.68 18.75 2.17
C SER A 174 15.52 18.50 3.13
N PRO A 175 14.77 17.39 2.95
CA PRO A 175 13.66 17.07 3.82
C PRO A 175 14.13 16.89 5.27
N ALA A 176 13.39 17.49 6.21
CA ALA A 176 13.62 17.28 7.63
C ALA A 176 13.37 15.79 7.94
N HIS A 177 14.37 15.11 8.51
CA HIS A 177 14.20 13.71 8.86
C HIS A 177 13.09 13.60 9.91
N PRO A 178 12.01 12.83 9.63
CA PRO A 178 10.95 12.65 10.60
C PRO A 178 11.56 12.05 11.86
N ARG A 179 11.41 12.75 12.99
CA ARG A 179 11.81 12.21 14.29
C ARG A 179 11.02 10.94 14.52
N THR A 180 11.71 9.82 14.64
CA THR A 180 11.10 8.56 15.07
C THR A 180 10.43 8.82 16.42
N ARG A 181 9.10 8.79 16.46
CA ARG A 181 8.35 8.97 17.69
C ARG A 181 8.71 7.79 18.60
N GLU A 182 9.22 8.08 19.79
CA GLU A 182 9.49 7.03 20.78
C GLU A 182 8.18 6.30 21.10
N PRO A 183 8.21 4.97 21.28
CA PRO A 183 7.04 4.21 21.65
C PRO A 183 6.46 4.74 22.96
N ASP A 184 5.15 4.98 22.96
CA ASP A 184 4.41 5.55 24.09
C ASP A 184 4.55 4.62 25.31
N GLN A 185 5.10 5.12 26.43
CA GLN A 185 5.35 4.34 27.66
C GLN A 185 4.07 4.13 28.49
N GLN A 186 2.94 3.89 27.84
CA GLN A 186 1.66 3.72 28.53
C GLN A 186 1.56 2.31 29.16
N PRO A 187 0.88 2.16 30.31
CA PRO A 187 0.72 0.86 30.95
C PRO A 187 -0.09 -0.10 30.05
N ALA A 188 0.17 -1.40 30.13
CA ALA A 188 -0.61 -2.39 29.37
C ALA A 188 -2.10 -2.42 29.80
N LEU A 189 -3.00 -2.76 28.88
CA LEU A 189 -4.41 -3.00 29.20
C LEU A 189 -4.63 -4.44 29.67
N PRO A 190 -5.61 -4.68 30.57
CA PRO A 190 -5.98 -6.02 30.96
C PRO A 190 -6.71 -6.76 29.82
N ALA A 191 -6.40 -8.05 29.65
CA ALA A 191 -7.05 -8.96 28.70
C ALA A 191 -8.47 -9.40 29.14
N ALA A 192 -9.25 -8.49 29.72
CA ALA A 192 -10.61 -8.77 30.21
C ALA A 192 -11.63 -8.82 29.05
N ASP A 193 -12.71 -9.58 29.28
CA ASP A 193 -13.88 -9.62 28.40
C ASP A 193 -14.61 -8.27 28.39
N PHE A 194 -15.31 -7.95 27.29
CA PHE A 194 -16.02 -6.67 27.13
C PHE A 194 -17.02 -6.37 28.26
N THR A 195 -17.62 -7.39 28.86
CA THR A 195 -18.56 -7.25 29.99
C THR A 195 -17.89 -6.78 31.29
N THR A 196 -16.60 -7.03 31.47
CA THR A 196 -15.85 -6.73 32.71
C THR A 196 -14.67 -5.79 32.48
N PHE A 197 -14.45 -5.36 31.23
CA PHE A 197 -13.27 -4.61 30.79
C PHE A 197 -13.07 -3.31 31.59
N LEU A 198 -14.05 -2.41 31.62
CA LEU A 198 -13.92 -1.14 32.34
C LEU A 198 -13.73 -1.32 33.85
N ALA A 199 -14.42 -2.29 34.46
CA ALA A 199 -14.25 -2.58 35.88
C ALA A 199 -12.85 -3.11 36.19
N THR A 200 -12.26 -3.88 35.27
CA THR A 200 -10.90 -4.38 35.39
C THR A 200 -9.87 -3.27 35.16
N CYS A 201 -10.04 -2.44 34.13
CA CYS A 201 -9.22 -1.24 33.92
C CYS A 201 -9.21 -0.32 35.15
N ARG A 202 -10.38 -0.09 35.78
CA ARG A 202 -10.48 0.72 37.01
C ARG A 202 -9.65 0.18 38.17
N ARG A 203 -9.48 -1.14 38.27
CA ARG A 203 -8.72 -1.79 39.34
C ARG A 203 -7.21 -1.76 39.10
N HIS A 204 -6.78 -1.71 37.83
CA HIS A 204 -5.38 -1.93 37.45
C HIS A 204 -4.66 -0.70 36.90
N LEU A 205 -5.39 0.31 36.43
CA LEU A 205 -4.79 1.52 35.85
C LEU A 205 -4.77 2.68 36.85
N PRO A 206 -3.76 3.56 36.77
CA PRO A 206 -3.78 4.87 37.42
C PRO A 206 -5.05 5.66 37.08
N GLY A 207 -5.44 6.59 37.96
CA GLY A 207 -6.69 7.34 37.83
C GLY A 207 -6.84 8.08 36.49
N ASP A 208 -5.78 8.76 36.05
CA ASP A 208 -5.78 9.54 34.79
C ASP A 208 -5.84 8.60 33.56
N ASP A 209 -5.08 7.51 33.58
CA ASP A 209 -5.10 6.51 32.52
C ASP A 209 -6.47 5.83 32.41
N PHE A 210 -7.11 5.52 33.55
CA PHE A 210 -8.46 4.97 33.57
C PHE A 210 -9.48 5.98 33.04
N ALA A 211 -9.37 7.26 33.40
CA ALA A 211 -10.27 8.30 32.90
C ALA A 211 -10.19 8.42 31.37
N ALA A 212 -8.98 8.39 30.80
CA ALA A 212 -8.75 8.39 29.35
C ALA A 212 -9.36 7.15 28.68
N VAL A 213 -9.12 5.95 29.22
CA VAL A 213 -9.71 4.69 28.71
C VAL A 213 -11.23 4.74 28.75
N LYS A 214 -11.81 5.21 29.86
CA LYS A 214 -13.26 5.30 30.05
C LYS A 214 -13.88 6.28 29.05
N GLN A 215 -13.23 7.42 28.79
CA GLN A 215 -13.69 8.40 27.82
C GLN A 215 -13.70 7.82 26.40
N ASP A 216 -12.60 7.20 25.94
CA ASP A 216 -12.50 6.58 24.61
C ASP A 216 -13.53 5.44 24.44
N PHE A 217 -13.71 4.62 25.50
CA PHE A 217 -14.71 3.55 25.51
C PHE A 217 -16.13 4.10 25.31
N HIS A 218 -16.56 5.08 26.12
CA HIS A 218 -17.92 5.61 26.02
C HIS A 218 -18.16 6.39 24.72
N ALA A 219 -17.16 7.14 24.24
CA ALA A 219 -17.24 7.82 22.94
C ALA A 219 -17.44 6.80 21.80
N THR A 220 -16.69 5.70 21.84
CA THR A 220 -16.80 4.64 20.83
C THR A 220 -18.13 3.88 20.91
N ALA A 221 -18.61 3.57 22.12
CA ALA A 221 -19.92 2.94 22.30
C ALA A 221 -21.05 3.83 21.73
N ALA A 222 -21.04 5.13 22.05
CA ALA A 222 -22.01 6.08 21.50
C ALA A 222 -21.92 6.20 19.96
N ALA A 223 -20.72 6.16 19.38
CA ALA A 223 -20.54 6.13 17.93
C ALA A 223 -21.08 4.83 17.31
N THR A 224 -20.95 3.70 18.01
CA THR A 224 -21.51 2.41 17.59
C THR A 224 -23.03 2.47 17.58
N ASP A 225 -23.64 3.02 18.63
CA ASP A 225 -25.10 3.19 18.72
C ASP A 225 -25.62 4.09 17.59
N ALA A 226 -24.93 5.20 17.32
CA ALA A 226 -25.27 6.11 16.23
C ALA A 226 -25.11 5.46 14.83
N TRP A 227 -24.11 4.59 14.66
CA TRP A 227 -23.94 3.81 13.44
C TRP A 227 -25.03 2.75 13.27
N LEU A 228 -25.34 1.99 14.32
CA LEU A 228 -26.43 0.99 14.31
C LEU A 228 -27.79 1.62 13.97
N ALA A 229 -28.07 2.82 14.49
CA ALA A 229 -29.30 3.54 14.19
C ALA A 229 -29.47 3.91 12.70
N ARG A 230 -28.37 3.93 11.92
CA ARG A 230 -28.40 4.17 10.47
C ARG A 230 -28.58 2.88 9.67
N LEU A 231 -28.40 1.72 10.30
CA LEU A 231 -28.62 0.43 9.66
C LEU A 231 -30.10 0.04 9.76
N ASP A 232 -30.68 -0.40 8.65
CA ASP A 232 -31.97 -1.08 8.66
C ASP A 232 -31.79 -2.53 9.13
N LEU A 233 -31.66 -2.71 10.45
CA LEU A 233 -31.48 -4.02 11.07
C LEU A 233 -32.69 -4.95 10.85
N ALA A 234 -33.88 -4.39 10.61
CA ALA A 234 -35.09 -5.17 10.39
C ALA A 234 -35.08 -5.90 9.04
N SER A 235 -34.46 -5.30 8.01
CA SER A 235 -34.31 -5.91 6.68
C SER A 235 -32.93 -6.53 6.43
N ALA A 236 -31.98 -6.38 7.35
CA ALA A 236 -30.63 -6.90 7.19
C ALA A 236 -30.59 -8.43 7.28
N THR A 237 -30.07 -9.07 6.23
CA THR A 237 -29.70 -10.48 6.32
C THR A 237 -28.45 -10.64 7.20
N PRO A 238 -28.22 -11.82 7.83
CA PRO A 238 -27.02 -12.04 8.65
C PRO A 238 -25.70 -11.76 7.90
N HIS A 239 -25.62 -12.10 6.62
CA HIS A 239 -24.42 -11.85 5.81
C HIS A 239 -24.20 -10.36 5.54
N ARG A 240 -25.27 -9.60 5.27
CA ARG A 240 -25.19 -8.14 5.08
C ARG A 240 -24.77 -7.43 6.35
N LEU A 241 -25.35 -7.83 7.49
CA LEU A 241 -24.96 -7.29 8.79
C LEU A 241 -23.50 -7.60 9.12
N ASN A 242 -23.05 -8.84 8.88
CA ASN A 242 -21.66 -9.23 9.11
C ASN A 242 -20.68 -8.42 8.23
N GLY A 243 -20.97 -8.26 6.93
CA GLY A 243 -20.17 -7.43 6.04
C GLY A 243 -20.10 -5.97 6.49
N ALA A 244 -21.24 -5.39 6.87
CA ALA A 244 -21.30 -4.01 7.37
C ALA A 244 -20.52 -3.81 8.68
N VAL A 245 -20.68 -4.72 9.65
CA VAL A 245 -19.93 -4.68 10.93
C VAL A 245 -18.44 -4.82 10.67
N THR A 246 -18.02 -5.77 9.83
CA THR A 246 -16.61 -6.00 9.50
C THR A 246 -15.99 -4.78 8.83
N GLY A 247 -16.67 -4.23 7.81
CA GLY A 247 -16.21 -3.01 7.13
C GLY A 247 -16.06 -1.83 8.08
N TRP A 248 -17.08 -1.56 8.90
CA TRP A 248 -17.04 -0.45 9.85
C TRP A 248 -15.98 -0.61 10.96
N LEU A 249 -15.77 -1.84 11.45
CA LEU A 249 -14.69 -2.15 12.39
C LEU A 249 -13.32 -1.89 11.77
N ARG A 250 -13.09 -2.32 10.52
CA ARG A 250 -11.83 -2.11 9.80
C ARG A 250 -11.62 -0.63 9.48
N ASP A 251 -12.62 0.02 8.89
CA ASP A 251 -12.43 1.27 8.15
C ASP A 251 -12.62 2.53 8.99
N ASP A 252 -13.44 2.46 10.05
CA ASP A 252 -13.82 3.64 10.82
C ASP A 252 -13.50 3.54 12.31
N THR A 253 -13.44 2.32 12.85
CA THR A 253 -13.28 2.13 14.30
C THR A 253 -11.90 1.61 14.68
N VAL A 254 -11.65 0.32 14.50
CA VAL A 254 -10.46 -0.35 15.00
C VAL A 254 -9.26 -0.12 14.09
N GLY A 255 -9.41 -0.25 12.77
CA GLY A 255 -8.28 -0.01 11.85
C GLY A 255 -7.83 1.46 11.78
N ARG A 256 -8.63 2.41 12.30
CA ARG A 256 -8.24 3.81 12.51
C ARG A 256 -7.71 4.12 13.90
N ALA A 257 -7.56 3.13 14.76
CA ALA A 257 -6.96 3.36 16.06
C ALA A 257 -5.48 3.77 15.90
N ALA A 258 -5.06 4.80 16.64
CA ALA A 258 -3.68 5.29 16.56
C ALA A 258 -2.67 4.33 17.21
N THR A 259 -3.16 3.48 18.12
CA THR A 259 -2.37 2.52 18.89
C THR A 259 -3.17 1.25 19.12
N ASP A 260 -2.46 0.15 19.35
CA ASP A 260 -3.02 -1.14 19.74
C ASP A 260 -3.91 -1.03 20.98
N ARG A 261 -3.48 -0.20 21.95
CA ARG A 261 -4.25 0.14 23.15
C ARG A 261 -5.62 0.72 22.79
N SER A 262 -5.67 1.72 21.90
CA SER A 262 -6.94 2.32 21.47
C SER A 262 -7.77 1.33 20.64
N ALA A 263 -7.13 0.49 19.82
CA ALA A 263 -7.80 -0.56 19.05
C ALA A 263 -8.58 -1.51 19.96
N LEU A 264 -7.95 -1.98 21.04
CA LEU A 264 -8.58 -2.86 22.03
C LEU A 264 -9.73 -2.16 22.77
N ILE A 265 -9.54 -0.92 23.23
CA ILE A 265 -10.60 -0.16 23.93
C ILE A 265 -11.83 -0.02 23.03
N ARG A 266 -11.60 0.35 21.76
CA ARG A 266 -12.65 0.50 20.76
C ARG A 266 -13.37 -0.81 20.49
N LEU A 267 -12.63 -1.90 20.29
CA LEU A 267 -13.22 -3.23 20.10
C LEU A 267 -14.12 -3.61 21.28
N ARG A 268 -13.67 -3.44 22.53
CA ARG A 268 -14.46 -3.75 23.72
C ARG A 268 -15.72 -2.87 23.83
N ALA A 269 -15.62 -1.60 23.47
CA ALA A 269 -16.75 -0.69 23.43
C ALA A 269 -17.80 -1.12 22.39
N VAL A 270 -17.36 -1.48 21.18
CA VAL A 270 -18.23 -1.99 20.11
C VAL A 270 -18.93 -3.28 20.54
N GLN A 271 -18.20 -4.23 21.14
CA GLN A 271 -18.78 -5.48 21.64
C GLN A 271 -19.88 -5.21 22.67
N ALA A 272 -19.66 -4.27 23.60
CA ALA A 272 -20.65 -3.89 24.60
C ALA A 272 -21.89 -3.24 23.97
N ALA A 273 -21.71 -2.29 23.05
CA ALA A 273 -22.82 -1.61 22.36
C ALA A 273 -23.66 -2.57 21.51
N LEU A 274 -23.00 -3.41 20.69
CA LEU A 274 -23.67 -4.44 19.91
C LEU A 274 -24.44 -5.42 20.81
N PHE A 275 -23.85 -5.85 21.92
CA PHE A 275 -24.50 -6.76 22.86
C PHE A 275 -25.77 -6.15 23.47
N LEU A 276 -25.74 -4.87 23.84
CA LEU A 276 -26.93 -4.14 24.31
C LEU A 276 -28.02 -4.02 23.24
N ALA A 277 -27.63 -3.99 21.96
CA ALA A 277 -28.54 -4.05 20.82
C ALA A 277 -29.00 -5.49 20.45
N GLY A 278 -28.65 -6.50 21.26
CA GLY A 278 -29.00 -7.90 21.01
C GLY A 278 -28.14 -8.61 19.96
N ILE A 279 -27.05 -7.98 19.50
CA ILE A 279 -26.12 -8.53 18.52
C ILE A 279 -24.85 -9.00 19.23
N ARG A 280 -24.56 -10.30 19.18
CA ARG A 280 -23.33 -10.83 19.76
C ARG A 280 -22.20 -10.82 18.73
N LEU A 281 -21.25 -9.90 18.89
CA LEU A 281 -19.98 -9.92 18.17
C LEU A 281 -19.06 -10.99 18.79
N ASN A 282 -19.09 -12.19 18.22
CA ASN A 282 -18.24 -13.30 18.67
C ASN A 282 -16.81 -13.12 18.15
N TRP A 283 -15.92 -12.72 19.05
CA TRP A 283 -14.49 -12.68 18.80
C TRP A 283 -13.89 -14.02 19.18
N ARG A 284 -13.26 -14.74 18.24
CA ARG A 284 -12.59 -16.02 18.50
C ARG A 284 -11.08 -15.81 18.58
N PRO A 285 -10.49 -15.76 19.80
CA PRO A 285 -9.05 -15.59 19.99
C PRO A 285 -8.26 -16.74 19.36
N GLU A 286 -8.87 -17.94 19.24
CA GLU A 286 -8.20 -19.09 18.64
C GLU A 286 -7.86 -18.84 17.17
N THR A 287 -8.70 -18.09 16.45
CA THR A 287 -8.50 -17.78 15.03
C THR A 287 -7.63 -16.53 14.78
N LEU A 288 -7.58 -15.63 15.77
CA LEU A 288 -6.95 -14.31 15.64
C LEU A 288 -5.74 -14.12 16.56
N GLY A 289 -5.31 -15.17 17.27
CA GLY A 289 -4.16 -15.16 18.15
C GLY A 289 -4.41 -14.45 19.50
N PRO A 290 -3.40 -14.45 20.39
CA PRO A 290 -3.52 -13.87 21.74
C PRO A 290 -3.65 -12.35 21.75
N ASP A 291 -3.20 -11.67 20.68
CA ASP A 291 -3.08 -10.20 20.61
C ASP A 291 -4.01 -9.64 19.51
N PRO A 292 -5.31 -9.45 19.79
CA PRO A 292 -6.33 -9.13 18.79
C PRO A 292 -6.14 -7.74 18.15
N GLU A 293 -5.56 -6.80 18.89
CA GLU A 293 -5.16 -5.47 18.43
C GLU A 293 -4.24 -5.47 17.20
N TRP A 294 -3.35 -6.46 17.07
CA TRP A 294 -2.39 -6.53 15.96
C TRP A 294 -3.02 -7.00 14.64
N ARG A 295 -4.18 -7.68 14.68
CA ARG A 295 -4.75 -8.35 13.51
C ARG A 295 -5.99 -7.66 12.92
N LEU A 296 -6.62 -6.79 13.69
CA LEU A 296 -7.82 -6.05 13.28
C LEU A 296 -7.62 -5.02 12.16
N PRO A 297 -6.46 -4.33 12.03
CA PRO A 297 -6.26 -3.35 10.95
C PRO A 297 -6.13 -3.96 9.54
N GLY A 298 -6.20 -5.28 9.40
CA GLY A 298 -5.86 -6.01 8.18
C GLY A 298 -4.36 -6.20 8.02
N ASP A 299 -3.95 -7.06 7.07
CA ASP A 299 -2.53 -7.35 6.82
C ASP A 299 -1.81 -6.18 6.10
N LEU A 300 -2.58 -5.17 5.64
CA LEU A 300 -2.06 -4.00 4.95
C LEU A 300 -1.50 -2.95 5.93
N THR A 301 -0.36 -3.26 6.54
CA THR A 301 0.40 -2.29 7.35
C THR A 301 1.13 -1.26 6.49
N ALA A 302 1.64 -0.19 7.12
CA ALA A 302 2.50 0.79 6.43
C ALA A 302 3.79 0.14 5.87
N LEU A 303 4.38 -0.82 6.59
CA LEU A 303 5.55 -1.57 6.13
C LEU A 303 5.22 -2.43 4.90
N VAL A 304 4.10 -3.14 4.94
CA VAL A 304 3.63 -3.95 3.80
C VAL A 304 3.33 -3.07 2.59
N SER A 305 2.72 -1.91 2.80
CA SER A 305 2.45 -0.94 1.72
C SER A 305 3.73 -0.38 1.13
N ALA A 306 4.75 -0.11 1.94
CA ALA A 306 6.08 0.27 1.45
C ALA A 306 6.71 -0.84 0.58
N ARG A 307 6.51 -2.12 0.92
CA ARG A 307 6.95 -3.24 0.07
C ARG A 307 6.14 -3.35 -1.22
N LEU A 308 4.83 -3.13 -1.18
CA LEU A 308 3.97 -3.08 -2.36
C LEU A 308 4.35 -1.92 -3.28
N HIS A 309 4.81 -0.80 -2.72
CA HIS A 309 5.37 0.30 -3.49
C HIS A 309 6.61 -0.10 -4.30
N ALA A 310 7.34 -1.17 -3.95
CA ALA A 310 8.46 -1.64 -4.75
C ALA A 310 8.05 -2.46 -5.99
N VAL A 311 6.76 -2.83 -6.10
CA VAL A 311 6.19 -3.58 -7.23
C VAL A 311 6.02 -2.64 -8.43
N GLY A 312 6.48 -3.08 -9.60
CA GLY A 312 6.50 -2.25 -10.81
C GLY A 312 5.12 -2.04 -11.42
N ARG A 313 4.31 -3.10 -11.48
CA ARG A 313 2.94 -3.09 -11.97
C ARG A 313 1.96 -2.45 -10.99
N THR A 314 1.28 -1.39 -11.44
CA THR A 314 0.29 -0.65 -10.64
C THR A 314 -0.94 -1.50 -10.32
N ASP A 315 -1.41 -2.30 -11.29
CA ASP A 315 -2.59 -3.15 -11.13
C ASP A 315 -2.39 -4.22 -10.07
N THR A 316 -1.26 -4.93 -10.11
CA THR A 316 -0.96 -5.98 -9.13
C THR A 316 -0.71 -5.41 -7.74
N ALA A 317 -0.06 -4.24 -7.65
CA ALA A 317 0.17 -3.57 -6.38
C ALA A 317 -1.15 -3.13 -5.73
N ALA A 318 -2.03 -2.44 -6.47
CA ALA A 318 -3.32 -1.98 -5.97
C ALA A 318 -4.28 -3.15 -5.64
N ALA A 319 -4.33 -4.19 -6.48
CA ALA A 319 -5.15 -5.37 -6.20
C ALA A 319 -4.66 -6.14 -4.97
N THR A 320 -3.34 -6.30 -4.82
CA THR A 320 -2.79 -6.96 -3.63
C THR A 320 -3.02 -6.13 -2.37
N ALA A 321 -2.88 -4.80 -2.45
CA ALA A 321 -3.21 -3.91 -1.34
C ALA A 321 -4.68 -4.06 -0.93
N LEU A 322 -5.61 -4.04 -1.90
CA LEU A 322 -7.03 -4.20 -1.63
C LEU A 322 -7.34 -5.56 -0.99
N ALA A 323 -6.74 -6.65 -1.50
CA ALA A 323 -6.93 -7.99 -0.93
C ALA A 323 -6.40 -8.10 0.51
N LEU A 324 -5.25 -7.51 0.81
CA LEU A 324 -4.68 -7.47 2.16
C LEU A 324 -5.48 -6.58 3.11
N HIS A 325 -6.04 -5.47 2.61
CA HIS A 325 -6.89 -4.58 3.38
C HIS A 325 -8.21 -5.27 3.75
N LEU A 326 -8.84 -5.94 2.79
CA LEU A 326 -10.09 -6.67 3.00
C LEU A 326 -9.88 -8.06 3.64
N ASN A 327 -8.63 -8.51 3.77
CA ASN A 327 -8.26 -9.84 4.23
C ASN A 327 -8.98 -10.99 3.51
N HIS A 328 -9.21 -10.84 2.20
CA HIS A 328 -9.82 -11.88 1.36
C HIS A 328 -9.30 -11.83 -0.08
N ALA A 329 -9.55 -12.91 -0.83
CA ALA A 329 -9.14 -13.03 -2.22
C ALA A 329 -9.82 -12.00 -3.14
N SER A 330 -9.30 -11.82 -4.36
CA SER A 330 -9.85 -10.88 -5.37
C SER A 330 -11.17 -11.32 -6.01
N THR A 331 -11.89 -12.22 -5.36
CA THR A 331 -13.29 -12.49 -5.67
C THR A 331 -14.00 -11.15 -5.60
N HIS A 332 -14.63 -10.74 -6.71
CA HIS A 332 -15.34 -9.45 -6.88
C HIS A 332 -14.55 -8.22 -7.34
N PHE A 333 -13.22 -8.24 -7.40
CA PHE A 333 -12.46 -7.05 -7.84
C PHE A 333 -12.70 -6.68 -9.31
N GLY A 334 -13.15 -7.64 -10.12
CA GLY A 334 -13.55 -7.38 -11.51
C GLY A 334 -14.77 -6.47 -11.66
N PHE A 335 -15.56 -6.26 -10.60
CA PHE A 335 -16.72 -5.36 -10.62
C PHE A 335 -16.37 -3.91 -10.32
N LEU A 336 -15.14 -3.65 -9.85
CA LEU A 336 -14.70 -2.29 -9.64
C LEU A 336 -14.61 -1.56 -10.96
N LEU A 337 -15.24 -0.40 -11.00
CA LEU A 337 -15.16 0.53 -12.08
C LEU A 337 -14.14 1.62 -11.74
N VAL A 338 -13.60 2.26 -12.76
CA VAL A 338 -12.67 3.37 -12.59
C VAL A 338 -13.31 4.53 -11.82
N GLY A 339 -14.62 4.75 -11.98
CA GLY A 339 -15.39 5.77 -11.27
C GLY A 339 -15.68 5.44 -9.80
N ASP A 340 -15.51 4.17 -9.40
CA ASP A 340 -15.70 3.75 -8.01
C ASP A 340 -14.52 4.18 -7.12
N ILE A 341 -13.38 4.53 -7.71
CA ILE A 341 -12.17 4.90 -6.97
C ILE A 341 -12.13 6.41 -6.81
N ALA A 342 -12.07 6.89 -5.56
CA ALA A 342 -11.88 8.30 -5.28
C ALA A 342 -10.58 8.82 -5.93
N ALA A 343 -10.60 10.06 -6.42
CA ALA A 343 -9.48 10.64 -7.16
C ALA A 343 -8.17 10.72 -6.32
N ASP A 344 -8.29 10.85 -5.01
CA ASP A 344 -7.19 10.85 -4.04
C ASP A 344 -6.88 9.44 -3.48
N GLY A 345 -7.52 8.40 -4.03
CA GLY A 345 -7.39 7.01 -3.62
C GLY A 345 -7.82 6.74 -2.19
N SER A 346 -8.53 7.65 -1.50
CA SER A 346 -8.90 7.48 -0.10
C SER A 346 -10.07 6.53 0.12
N ALA A 347 -10.88 6.32 -0.91
CA ALA A 347 -12.08 5.53 -0.82
C ALA A 347 -12.32 4.72 -2.09
N VAL A 348 -12.96 3.57 -1.89
CA VAL A 348 -13.57 2.76 -2.94
C VAL A 348 -15.06 2.78 -2.68
N HIS A 349 -15.79 3.50 -3.53
CA HIS A 349 -17.23 3.55 -3.52
C HIS A 349 -17.78 2.21 -3.96
N THR A 350 -18.83 1.78 -3.28
CA THR A 350 -19.39 0.47 -3.54
C THR A 350 -20.07 0.48 -4.90
N PRO A 351 -19.73 -0.47 -5.80
CA PRO A 351 -20.43 -0.59 -7.07
C PRO A 351 -21.91 -0.77 -6.76
N GLY A 352 -22.77 0.02 -7.41
CA GLY A 352 -24.21 -0.01 -7.18
C GLY A 352 -24.71 -1.46 -7.18
N GLN A 353 -25.47 -1.82 -6.14
CA GLN A 353 -25.85 -3.21 -5.89
C GLN A 353 -26.43 -3.82 -7.17
N PRO A 354 -25.82 -4.89 -7.72
CA PRO A 354 -26.40 -5.61 -8.84
C PRO A 354 -27.82 -5.99 -8.43
N GLY A 355 -28.82 -5.62 -9.23
CA GLY A 355 -30.15 -6.23 -9.07
C GLY A 355 -30.00 -7.76 -9.14
N PRO A 356 -30.85 -8.55 -8.47
CA PRO A 356 -30.70 -10.01 -8.37
C PRO A 356 -30.58 -10.74 -9.72
N ASP A 357 -31.06 -10.13 -10.81
CA ASP A 357 -30.98 -10.65 -12.18
C ASP A 357 -29.95 -9.91 -13.07
N THR A 358 -29.10 -9.08 -12.49
CA THR A 358 -28.14 -8.26 -13.25
C THR A 358 -26.91 -9.10 -13.59
N ILE A 359 -26.91 -9.67 -14.79
CA ILE A 359 -25.69 -10.24 -15.38
C ILE A 359 -24.72 -9.09 -15.66
N HIS A 360 -23.69 -8.94 -14.84
CA HIS A 360 -22.63 -7.99 -15.09
C HIS A 360 -21.81 -8.45 -16.29
N ARG A 361 -22.03 -7.80 -17.43
CA ARG A 361 -21.25 -7.99 -18.64
C ARG A 361 -20.01 -7.11 -18.60
N ILE A 362 -18.93 -7.65 -18.04
CA ILE A 362 -17.63 -6.99 -18.10
C ILE A 362 -17.12 -7.07 -19.54
N SER A 363 -17.08 -5.93 -20.22
CA SER A 363 -16.50 -5.83 -21.56
C SER A 363 -15.02 -5.48 -21.44
N TYR A 364 -14.15 -6.41 -21.82
CA TYR A 364 -12.70 -6.17 -21.85
C TYR A 364 -12.30 -5.52 -23.18
N PRO A 365 -11.63 -4.35 -23.17
CA PRO A 365 -11.08 -3.75 -24.37
C PRO A 365 -9.92 -4.61 -24.89
N GLY A 366 -9.85 -4.86 -26.21
CA GLY A 366 -8.63 -5.38 -26.85
C GLY A 366 -8.71 -6.70 -27.60
N THR A 367 -9.88 -7.33 -27.71
CA THR A 367 -10.09 -8.37 -28.74
C THR A 367 -11.09 -7.84 -29.75
N GLY A 368 -10.79 -7.91 -31.05
CA GLY A 368 -11.64 -7.40 -32.14
C GLY A 368 -13.07 -7.99 -32.18
N THR A 369 -13.43 -8.83 -31.21
CA THR A 369 -14.79 -9.23 -30.87
C THR A 369 -15.00 -8.87 -29.40
N ARG A 370 -15.95 -7.97 -29.08
CA ARG A 370 -16.38 -7.73 -27.69
C ARG A 370 -17.00 -9.02 -27.15
N ARG A 371 -16.18 -9.90 -26.60
CA ARG A 371 -16.65 -11.13 -25.97
C ARG A 371 -17.05 -10.77 -24.56
N SER A 372 -18.35 -10.58 -24.36
CA SER A 372 -18.91 -10.51 -23.02
C SER A 372 -18.96 -11.93 -22.46
N LEU A 373 -18.11 -12.25 -21.49
CA LEU A 373 -18.31 -13.45 -20.68
C LEU A 373 -19.38 -13.12 -19.63
N PRO A 374 -20.54 -13.81 -19.62
CA PRO A 374 -21.48 -13.66 -18.52
C PRO A 374 -20.82 -14.26 -17.27
N HIS A 375 -20.53 -13.42 -16.28
CA HIS A 375 -20.13 -13.87 -14.95
C HIS A 375 -21.39 -13.84 -14.09
N GLU A 376 -21.96 -15.01 -13.78
CA GLU A 376 -23.07 -15.10 -12.85
C GLU A 376 -22.54 -14.99 -11.42
N LEU A 377 -22.93 -13.93 -10.74
CA LEU A 377 -22.57 -13.72 -9.34
C LEU A 377 -23.52 -14.52 -8.45
N HIS A 378 -22.98 -15.41 -7.62
CA HIS A 378 -23.72 -15.84 -6.45
C HIS A 378 -23.61 -14.74 -5.38
N VAL A 379 -24.59 -13.83 -5.36
CA VAL A 379 -24.75 -12.67 -4.43
C VAL A 379 -24.75 -13.07 -2.92
N ARG A 380 -24.64 -14.36 -2.60
CA ARG A 380 -24.61 -14.88 -1.23
C ARG A 380 -23.22 -14.91 -0.59
N ASP A 381 -22.19 -14.45 -1.29
CA ASP A 381 -20.82 -14.42 -0.77
C ASP A 381 -20.66 -13.30 0.26
N SER A 382 -20.23 -13.65 1.48
CA SER A 382 -19.92 -12.68 2.53
C SER A 382 -18.86 -11.65 2.12
N ALA A 383 -17.91 -12.03 1.25
CA ALA A 383 -16.90 -11.11 0.74
C ALA A 383 -17.53 -9.98 -0.09
N TRP A 384 -18.63 -10.25 -0.80
CA TRP A 384 -19.36 -9.19 -1.51
C TRP A 384 -19.99 -8.20 -0.54
N HIS A 385 -20.55 -8.66 0.58
CA HIS A 385 -21.22 -7.78 1.53
C HIS A 385 -20.27 -6.88 2.32
N GLU A 386 -19.04 -7.35 2.58
CA GLU A 386 -17.97 -6.53 3.14
C GLU A 386 -17.49 -5.48 2.15
N PHE A 387 -17.48 -5.85 0.87
CA PHE A 387 -17.04 -5.01 -0.22
C PHE A 387 -18.11 -3.99 -0.70
N ALA A 388 -19.39 -4.36 -0.67
CA ALA A 388 -20.53 -3.60 -1.15
C ALA A 388 -21.40 -3.07 0.01
N GLY A 389 -20.74 -2.64 1.09
CA GLY A 389 -21.38 -1.97 2.21
C GLY A 389 -22.10 -0.66 1.82
N PRO A 390 -22.95 -0.13 2.71
CA PRO A 390 -23.61 1.16 2.51
C PRO A 390 -22.64 2.34 2.57
N GLU A 391 -21.48 2.16 3.21
CA GLU A 391 -20.43 3.16 3.33
C GLU A 391 -19.28 2.81 2.36
N PRO A 392 -18.59 3.81 1.79
CA PRO A 392 -17.39 3.57 1.00
C PRO A 392 -16.29 2.89 1.82
N LEU A 393 -15.60 1.93 1.21
CA LEU A 393 -14.42 1.30 1.77
C LEU A 393 -13.32 2.36 1.92
N CYS A 394 -12.80 2.57 3.13
CA CYS A 394 -11.81 3.62 3.39
C CYS A 394 -10.38 3.08 3.31
N ILE A 395 -9.64 3.50 2.28
CA ILE A 395 -8.27 3.08 2.06
C ILE A 395 -7.31 3.79 3.04
N PRO A 396 -6.47 3.05 3.79
CA PRO A 396 -5.50 3.63 4.71
C PRO A 396 -4.54 4.62 4.01
N PRO A 397 -4.14 5.72 4.66
CA PRO A 397 -3.28 6.75 4.06
C PRO A 397 -2.00 6.20 3.41
N HIS A 398 -1.36 5.21 4.05
CA HIS A 398 -0.13 4.60 3.56
C HIS A 398 -0.28 3.75 2.30
N ALA A 399 -1.52 3.48 1.85
CA ALA A 399 -1.80 2.68 0.65
C ALA A 399 -2.43 3.48 -0.50
N ARG A 400 -2.92 4.69 -0.26
CA ARG A 400 -3.65 5.51 -1.26
C ARG A 400 -2.86 5.69 -2.55
N ALA A 401 -1.55 5.91 -2.44
CA ALA A 401 -0.66 6.08 -3.56
C ALA A 401 -0.64 4.88 -4.52
N LEU A 402 -0.90 3.67 -4.05
CA LEU A 402 -1.05 2.47 -4.89
C LEU A 402 -2.30 2.56 -5.77
N PHE A 403 -3.42 3.03 -5.20
CA PHE A 403 -4.69 3.20 -5.91
C PHE A 403 -4.63 4.39 -6.87
N ILE A 404 -4.11 5.54 -6.43
CA ILE A 404 -3.92 6.71 -7.31
C ILE A 404 -3.05 6.33 -8.51
N ALA A 405 -1.95 5.59 -8.30
CA ALA A 405 -1.09 5.13 -9.40
C ALA A 405 -1.86 4.26 -10.40
N HIS A 406 -2.64 3.29 -9.91
CA HIS A 406 -3.40 2.44 -10.82
C HIS A 406 -4.52 3.20 -11.53
N LEU A 407 -5.22 4.10 -10.84
CA LEU A 407 -6.22 4.99 -11.44
C LEU A 407 -5.61 5.87 -12.54
N ALA A 408 -4.48 6.52 -12.28
CA ALA A 408 -3.75 7.31 -13.26
C ALA A 408 -3.36 6.47 -14.50
N HIS A 409 -2.91 5.23 -14.28
CA HIS A 409 -2.59 4.30 -15.35
C HIS A 409 -3.82 3.98 -16.22
N ARG A 410 -4.98 3.71 -15.60
CA ARG A 410 -6.23 3.43 -16.33
C ARG A 410 -6.72 4.64 -17.12
N ARG A 411 -6.68 5.84 -16.54
CA ARG A 411 -7.06 7.08 -17.25
C ARG A 411 -6.18 7.36 -18.47
N ARG A 412 -4.88 7.05 -18.38
CA ARG A 412 -3.96 7.16 -19.53
C ARG A 412 -4.26 6.13 -20.64
N GLN A 413 -4.95 5.05 -20.32
CA GLN A 413 -5.47 4.09 -21.30
C GLN A 413 -6.87 4.50 -21.81
N ASP A 414 -7.25 5.76 -21.64
CA ASP A 414 -8.55 6.33 -21.99
C ASP A 414 -9.74 5.61 -21.34
N ALA A 415 -9.52 5.02 -20.15
CA ALA A 415 -10.59 4.36 -19.41
C ALA A 415 -11.60 5.39 -18.86
N ALA A 416 -12.86 5.23 -19.24
CA ALA A 416 -13.98 5.97 -18.71
C ALA A 416 -14.38 5.46 -17.30
N ASP A 417 -15.19 6.23 -16.58
CA ASP A 417 -15.63 5.89 -15.22
C ASP A 417 -16.32 4.53 -15.13
N ARG A 418 -17.00 4.13 -16.20
CA ARG A 418 -17.72 2.86 -16.31
C ARG A 418 -16.85 1.68 -16.75
N ASP A 419 -15.58 1.91 -17.07
CA ASP A 419 -14.68 0.84 -17.48
C ASP A 419 -14.13 0.12 -16.26
N PRO A 420 -13.75 -1.17 -16.38
CA PRO A 420 -13.21 -1.92 -15.26
C PRO A 420 -11.91 -1.27 -14.75
N TYR A 421 -11.79 -1.19 -13.43
CA TYR A 421 -10.61 -0.70 -12.76
C TYR A 421 -9.45 -1.68 -12.97
N PHE A 422 -9.66 -2.96 -12.63
CA PHE A 422 -8.68 -4.02 -12.88
C PHE A 422 -8.93 -4.71 -14.23
N VAL A 423 -7.94 -4.68 -15.13
CA VAL A 423 -8.01 -5.30 -16.47
C VAL A 423 -6.83 -6.23 -16.71
N HIS A 424 -7.08 -7.38 -17.33
CA HIS A 424 -6.03 -8.28 -17.82
C HIS A 424 -5.96 -8.28 -19.35
N LEU A 425 -4.99 -7.54 -19.88
CA LEU A 425 -4.82 -7.35 -21.33
C LEU A 425 -4.31 -8.60 -22.09
N HIS A 426 -3.70 -9.56 -21.41
CA HIS A 426 -2.87 -10.59 -22.07
C HIS A 426 -3.48 -12.00 -22.15
N ALA A 427 -4.71 -12.21 -21.70
CA ALA A 427 -5.29 -13.55 -21.73
C ALA A 427 -6.81 -13.53 -21.90
N ALA A 428 -7.24 -13.16 -23.11
CA ALA A 428 -8.65 -13.15 -23.51
C ALA A 428 -9.38 -14.50 -23.37
N HIS A 429 -8.64 -15.60 -23.14
CA HIS A 429 -9.18 -16.96 -23.00
C HIS A 429 -9.22 -17.46 -21.56
N ARG A 430 -8.70 -16.70 -20.58
CA ARG A 430 -8.66 -17.11 -19.19
C ARG A 430 -9.59 -16.26 -18.36
N ASP A 431 -10.16 -16.87 -17.33
CA ASP A 431 -10.95 -16.16 -16.32
C ASP A 431 -10.10 -15.00 -15.73
N PRO A 432 -10.53 -13.74 -15.92
CA PRO A 432 -9.85 -12.57 -15.37
C PRO A 432 -9.65 -12.64 -13.87
N GLN A 433 -10.59 -13.23 -13.12
CA GLN A 433 -10.48 -13.38 -11.67
C GLN A 433 -9.31 -14.31 -11.29
N MET A 434 -9.13 -15.41 -12.03
CA MET A 434 -8.02 -16.34 -11.83
C MET A 434 -6.67 -15.72 -12.18
N LEU A 435 -6.63 -14.85 -13.20
CA LEU A 435 -5.42 -14.09 -13.54
C LEU A 435 -5.06 -13.10 -12.43
N LEU A 436 -6.05 -12.41 -11.87
CA LEU A 436 -5.87 -11.44 -10.80
C LEU A 436 -5.40 -12.12 -9.52
N LEU A 437 -6.05 -13.21 -9.13
CA LEU A 437 -5.66 -14.02 -7.99
C LEU A 437 -4.24 -14.57 -8.17
N GLY A 438 -3.90 -15.04 -9.37
CA GLY A 438 -2.55 -15.49 -9.69
C GLY A 438 -1.52 -14.37 -9.59
N ALA A 439 -1.88 -13.14 -9.95
CA ALA A 439 -1.02 -11.98 -9.81
C ALA A 439 -0.82 -11.60 -8.33
N ILE A 440 -1.89 -11.54 -7.55
CA ILE A 440 -1.85 -11.28 -6.10
C ILE A 440 -0.97 -12.31 -5.39
N ARG A 441 -1.14 -13.61 -5.67
CA ARG A 441 -0.30 -14.69 -5.13
C ARG A 441 1.19 -14.44 -5.39
N ARG A 442 1.56 -14.13 -6.64
CA ARG A 442 2.95 -13.84 -7.00
C ARG A 442 3.47 -12.59 -6.31
N THR A 443 2.66 -11.54 -6.21
CA THR A 443 3.04 -10.30 -5.52
C THR A 443 3.26 -10.55 -4.03
N CYS A 444 2.34 -11.25 -3.33
CA CYS A 444 2.52 -11.65 -1.93
C CYS A 444 3.83 -12.44 -1.73
N GLN A 445 4.08 -13.46 -2.56
CA GLN A 445 5.33 -14.23 -2.51
C GLN A 445 6.57 -13.35 -2.71
N GLN A 446 6.53 -12.42 -3.67
CA GLN A 446 7.62 -11.49 -3.96
C GLN A 446 7.95 -10.57 -2.77
N ILE A 447 6.95 -10.16 -1.99
CA ILE A 447 7.13 -9.31 -0.80
C ILE A 447 7.25 -10.11 0.51
N GLY A 448 7.31 -11.44 0.41
CA GLY A 448 7.48 -12.35 1.55
C GLY A 448 6.25 -12.44 2.45
N LEU A 449 5.05 -12.36 1.87
CA LEU A 449 3.78 -12.54 2.56
C LEU A 449 3.10 -13.84 2.13
N ASP A 450 2.46 -14.50 3.09
CA ASP A 450 1.69 -15.73 2.87
C ASP A 450 0.37 -15.68 3.65
N PRO A 451 -0.54 -14.74 3.30
CA PRO A 451 -1.81 -14.62 4.01
C PRO A 451 -2.70 -15.86 3.80
N PRO A 452 -3.44 -16.29 4.83
CA PRO A 452 -4.14 -17.58 4.83
C PRO A 452 -5.16 -17.75 3.70
N TRP A 453 -5.84 -16.67 3.32
CA TRP A 453 -6.84 -16.67 2.25
C TRP A 453 -6.25 -16.98 0.86
N LEU A 454 -4.92 -17.00 0.71
CA LEU A 454 -4.29 -17.45 -0.55
C LEU A 454 -4.37 -18.96 -0.75
N HIS A 455 -4.53 -19.74 0.31
CA HIS A 455 -4.42 -21.20 0.28
C HIS A 455 -5.75 -21.94 0.02
N GLY A 456 -6.87 -21.21 -0.07
CA GLY A 456 -8.21 -21.80 -0.24
C GLY A 456 -8.77 -22.42 1.05
N GLU A 457 -10.03 -22.85 1.02
CA GLU A 457 -10.75 -23.35 2.20
C GLU A 457 -10.15 -24.65 2.78
N ASP A 458 -9.49 -25.44 1.92
CA ASP A 458 -8.85 -26.72 2.23
C ASP A 458 -7.42 -26.58 2.80
N CYS A 459 -6.97 -25.36 3.08
CA CYS A 459 -5.64 -25.15 3.64
C CYS A 459 -5.48 -25.88 4.99
N PRO A 460 -4.41 -26.68 5.19
CA PRO A 460 -4.14 -27.33 6.47
C PRO A 460 -3.79 -26.34 7.59
N HIS A 461 -3.48 -25.08 7.24
CA HIS A 461 -3.32 -23.99 8.20
C HIS A 461 -4.62 -23.20 8.42
N GLY A 462 -5.69 -23.50 7.67
CA GLY A 462 -6.96 -22.80 7.73
C GLY A 462 -6.92 -21.36 7.24
N SER A 463 -8.00 -20.62 7.48
CA SER A 463 -8.07 -19.16 7.37
C SER A 463 -7.35 -18.43 8.53
N ASP A 464 -6.61 -19.16 9.36
CA ASP A 464 -5.94 -18.60 10.53
C ASP A 464 -4.68 -17.87 10.13
N VAL A 465 -4.67 -16.55 10.35
CA VAL A 465 -3.53 -15.65 10.09
C VAL A 465 -2.47 -15.86 11.18
N GLY A 466 -1.89 -17.05 11.29
CA GLY A 466 -0.77 -17.28 12.20
C GLY A 466 -0.50 -18.74 12.54
N GLN A 467 0.40 -19.35 11.77
CA GLN A 467 1.32 -20.48 12.06
C GLN A 467 0.83 -21.73 12.83
N SER A 468 -0.42 -21.79 13.27
CA SER A 468 -0.98 -22.95 13.96
C SER A 468 -1.62 -23.85 12.92
N ALA A 469 -1.03 -25.02 12.68
CA ALA A 469 -1.66 -26.01 11.82
C ALA A 469 -3.03 -26.41 12.40
N ARG A 470 -4.07 -26.50 11.55
CA ARG A 470 -5.35 -27.11 11.98
C ARG A 470 -5.06 -28.53 12.45
N ALA A 471 -5.53 -28.85 13.65
CA ALA A 471 -5.72 -30.24 14.03
C ALA A 471 -6.86 -30.82 13.18
N HIS A 472 -6.53 -31.44 12.04
CA HIS A 472 -7.54 -32.22 11.33
C HIS A 472 -7.95 -33.42 12.20
N PRO A 473 -9.25 -33.77 12.24
CA PRO A 473 -9.69 -35.03 12.83
C PRO A 473 -8.94 -36.17 12.13
N ALA A 474 -8.43 -37.11 12.93
CA ALA A 474 -7.71 -38.28 12.42
C ALA A 474 -8.65 -39.05 11.48
N GLY A 475 -8.39 -38.95 10.16
CA GLY A 475 -9.24 -39.56 9.12
C GLY A 475 -9.41 -38.75 7.83
N SER A 476 -8.97 -37.49 7.76
CA SER A 476 -9.03 -36.73 6.50
C SER A 476 -8.01 -37.25 5.46
N PRO A 477 -8.40 -37.44 4.18
CA PRO A 477 -7.54 -37.99 3.12
C PRO A 477 -6.30 -37.12 2.79
N ASN A 478 -6.20 -35.90 3.30
CA ASN A 478 -5.05 -35.00 3.08
C ASN A 478 -3.89 -35.16 4.09
N ALA A 479 -3.91 -36.16 4.97
CA ALA A 479 -2.83 -36.41 5.94
C ALA A 479 -1.45 -36.70 5.32
N ALA A 480 -1.39 -37.05 4.02
CA ALA A 480 -0.16 -37.43 3.31
C ALA A 480 0.74 -36.24 2.89
N CYS A 481 0.28 -34.99 2.99
CA CYS A 481 1.03 -33.83 2.50
C CYS A 481 2.07 -33.24 3.49
N ARG A 482 2.46 -33.99 4.54
CA ARG A 482 3.35 -33.53 5.62
C ARG A 482 4.87 -33.56 5.30
N SER A 483 5.30 -34.00 4.11
CA SER A 483 6.73 -34.31 3.87
C SER A 483 7.54 -33.26 3.08
N ARG A 484 6.99 -32.09 2.75
CA ARG A 484 7.78 -30.99 2.13
C ARG A 484 7.38 -29.63 2.69
N ALA A 485 7.90 -29.28 3.87
CA ALA A 485 7.87 -27.92 4.39
C ALA A 485 9.30 -27.46 4.72
N SER A 486 9.71 -26.43 3.99
CA SER A 486 10.44 -25.24 4.45
C SER A 486 11.63 -25.41 5.41
N ALA A 487 12.83 -25.20 4.86
CA ALA A 487 14.03 -24.86 5.64
C ALA A 487 13.83 -23.54 6.40
N PRO A 488 14.45 -23.36 7.59
CA PRO A 488 14.24 -22.17 8.40
C PRO A 488 14.77 -20.91 7.72
N THR A 489 13.96 -19.86 7.73
CA THR A 489 14.32 -18.47 7.44
C THR A 489 15.55 -18.07 8.27
N ARG A 490 16.68 -17.80 7.60
CA ARG A 490 17.87 -17.22 8.23
C ARG A 490 17.55 -15.84 8.77
N SER A 491 17.76 -15.63 10.07
CA SER A 491 17.85 -14.31 10.67
C SER A 491 19.07 -13.59 10.08
N TRP A 492 18.86 -12.40 9.53
CA TRP A 492 19.94 -11.51 9.12
C TRP A 492 20.29 -10.62 10.30
N SER A 493 21.28 -11.06 11.09
CA SER A 493 21.93 -10.23 12.10
C SER A 493 23.03 -9.38 11.43
N SER A 494 23.11 -8.10 11.81
CA SER A 494 24.08 -7.10 11.35
C SER A 494 25.55 -7.55 11.42
N PRO A 495 26.45 -6.99 10.57
CA PRO A 495 27.83 -7.43 10.47
C PRO A 495 28.69 -6.94 11.65
N ALA A 496 29.43 -7.86 12.26
CA ALA A 496 30.52 -7.57 13.19
C ALA A 496 31.79 -7.10 12.43
N PRO A 497 32.67 -6.28 13.05
CA PRO A 497 33.82 -5.68 12.37
C PRO A 497 34.97 -6.68 12.15
N PRO A 498 35.92 -6.40 11.22
CA PRO A 498 36.91 -7.37 10.78
C PRO A 498 38.09 -7.46 11.75
N HIS A 499 38.37 -8.66 12.27
CA HIS A 499 39.65 -8.97 12.89
C HIS A 499 40.64 -9.58 11.89
N ARG A 500 41.86 -9.03 11.91
CA ARG A 500 43.02 -9.36 11.08
C ARG A 500 43.54 -10.79 11.29
N ALA A 501 44.12 -11.30 10.21
CA ALA A 501 44.78 -12.59 10.05
C ALA A 501 46.02 -12.83 10.95
N GLY A 502 46.25 -14.11 11.27
CA GLY A 502 47.49 -14.63 11.86
C GLY A 502 47.66 -16.14 11.59
N ARG A 503 48.77 -16.48 10.94
CA ARG A 503 49.19 -17.79 10.38
C ARG A 503 49.56 -18.84 11.45
N ARG A 504 49.42 -20.14 11.16
CA ARG A 504 50.50 -21.14 10.86
C ARG A 504 50.05 -22.60 11.07
N ALA A 505 50.65 -23.47 10.26
CA ALA A 505 50.52 -24.92 10.18
C ALA A 505 51.45 -25.67 11.16
N ALA A 506 51.15 -26.94 11.47
CA ALA A 506 52.07 -28.09 11.38
C ALA A 506 51.42 -29.40 11.90
N ALA A 507 51.77 -30.51 11.27
CA ALA A 507 51.36 -31.89 11.55
C ALA A 507 52.20 -32.55 12.66
N HIS A 508 51.69 -33.62 13.28
CA HIS A 508 52.49 -34.81 13.62
C HIS A 508 51.64 -36.07 13.92
N ILE A 509 52.20 -37.19 13.48
CA ILE A 509 51.77 -38.61 13.53
C ILE A 509 52.07 -39.23 14.91
N VAL A 510 51.34 -40.26 15.36
CA VAL A 510 51.85 -41.56 15.89
C VAL A 510 50.70 -42.61 15.89
N LYS A 511 51.13 -43.85 15.69
CA LYS A 511 50.46 -45.11 15.34
C LYS A 511 50.70 -46.09 16.50
N GLU A 512 49.72 -46.90 16.92
CA GLU A 512 49.99 -48.26 17.43
C GLU A 512 48.72 -49.13 17.52
N ARG A 513 48.96 -50.44 17.52
CA ARG A 513 48.11 -51.56 17.08
C ARG A 513 47.97 -52.57 18.23
N ASP A 514 47.18 -53.61 17.98
CA ASP A 514 47.10 -54.94 18.64
C ASP A 514 46.12 -55.02 19.84
N GLU A 515 44.98 -55.70 19.68
CA GLU A 515 44.73 -57.17 19.66
C GLU A 515 44.46 -57.73 21.08
N ARG A 516 43.25 -58.25 21.32
CA ARG A 516 42.96 -59.64 21.77
C ARG A 516 41.57 -59.80 22.39
N ASP A 517 40.80 -60.70 21.76
CA ASP A 517 40.04 -61.85 22.31
C ASP A 517 39.20 -61.73 23.59
N ALA A 518 37.88 -61.81 23.36
CA ALA A 518 36.94 -62.88 23.77
C ALA A 518 36.77 -63.34 25.25
N LEU A 519 35.47 -63.34 25.62
CA LEU A 519 34.71 -64.25 26.51
C LEU A 519 34.77 -63.98 28.04
N PRO A 520 33.71 -64.36 28.80
CA PRO A 520 32.64 -65.35 28.53
C PRO A 520 31.29 -64.79 28.02
#